data_AF-A0A6C0IJP8-F1
#
_entry.id   AF-A0A6C0IJP8-F1
#
_cell.length_a   1.000
_cell.length_b   1.000
_cell.length_c   1.000
_cell.angle_alpha   90.00
_cell.angle_beta   90.00
_cell.angle_gamma   90.00
#
_symmetry.space_group_name_H-M   'P 1'
#
loop_
_entity.id
_entity.type
_entity.pdbx_description
1 polymer ?
#
loop_
_entity_poly.entity_id
_entity_poly.type
_entity_poly.pdbx_seq_one_letter_code
_entity_poly.pdbx_strand_id
1 'polypeptide(L)'
;MFTYIHELENLVDTLHEIKFENIPDMEDEDNLTHEDKIDMVNTIIQLMYDYTNENSRKIHEPSFHDDMMNAVEDLLETSFENVGDEKIDDVSDNENMQEIVSYAVDMFYMQVMPKRSYYKTETGSDVTDIFPCHNDRRSLGSILRYLKSVPQPEQRTMEWFTHRHGLITASNAYKALDTEATRNQLIYEKCKPITMDMVLPNLIGVPVANYQKLDIVKTAETEKQIKNINTEIYLAVNINTPVHWGQRYEPVTCMYYEMINNVRVCEYGCITHKKHTFLGASPDGIIESSDSELYGRMLEIKNIVNREITGIPLKAYWVQMQLQMEVCELDKCDFLETRFLEYEDKEGFDNDGTFLKTAIDENDVQGKEMLKGIMLFFITKENLPVYEYKPVTMDRQEYETTWLPSMLEQHHEAGHTFAHTYYWKLAEVSCVLVLRNRAWFELNVPKFAETWDTILKERKSGYEHRAPKKRVTVSKEENVFNQCLLNINMFNDEENTPEQEEPVIETPILEPPEPPQITKTPSPKKNVDYNGNVVMHIRTESIDETVV
;
A
#
# COMPACT_ATOMS: atom_id res chain seq x y z
N MET A 1 51.73 -19.31 -5.64
CA MET A 1 51.60 -19.56 -7.09
C MET A 1 50.57 -18.56 -7.54
N PHE A 2 50.99 -17.53 -8.26
CA PHE A 2 50.12 -16.41 -8.65
C PHE A 2 49.31 -16.85 -9.86
N THR A 3 48.00 -16.96 -9.70
CA THR A 3 47.05 -17.17 -10.80
C THR A 3 46.78 -15.80 -11.39
N TYR A 4 47.06 -15.61 -12.68
CA TYR A 4 46.82 -14.35 -13.38
C TYR A 4 45.32 -14.22 -13.70
N ILE A 5 44.79 -13.00 -13.76
CA ILE A 5 43.37 -12.69 -14.09
C ILE A 5 42.87 -13.38 -15.38
N HIS A 6 43.78 -13.73 -16.30
CA HIS A 6 43.47 -14.41 -17.55
C HIS A 6 43.32 -15.95 -17.44
N GLU A 7 43.45 -16.50 -16.22
CA GLU A 7 43.35 -17.94 -15.93
C GLU A 7 42.10 -18.32 -15.14
N LEU A 8 41.14 -17.40 -14.94
CA LEU A 8 39.85 -17.75 -14.36
C LEU A 8 39.04 -18.59 -15.35
N GLU A 9 38.54 -19.74 -14.89
CA GLU A 9 37.67 -20.62 -15.67
C GLU A 9 36.40 -19.88 -16.14
N ASN A 10 35.85 -20.28 -17.29
CA ASN A 10 34.58 -19.75 -17.77
C ASN A 10 33.47 -19.99 -16.73
N LEU A 11 32.75 -18.93 -16.36
CA LEU A 11 31.70 -18.89 -15.34
C LEU A 11 30.62 -19.97 -15.56
N VAL A 12 30.36 -20.80 -14.55
CA VAL A 12 29.46 -21.97 -14.64
C VAL A 12 28.03 -21.70 -14.14
N ASP A 13 27.80 -20.65 -13.33
CA ASP A 13 26.44 -20.27 -12.91
C ASP A 13 26.21 -18.75 -13.01
N THR A 14 25.39 -18.36 -13.99
CA THR A 14 24.97 -16.96 -14.21
C THR A 14 23.45 -16.95 -14.24
N LEU A 15 22.82 -16.41 -13.19
CA LEU A 15 21.36 -16.39 -13.11
C LEU A 15 20.76 -15.38 -14.09
N HIS A 16 21.41 -14.22 -14.27
CA HIS A 16 20.87 -13.09 -15.05
C HIS A 16 21.94 -12.54 -16.01
N GLU A 17 21.66 -12.61 -17.32
CA GLU A 17 22.31 -11.77 -18.32
C GLU A 17 21.64 -10.40 -18.29
N ILE A 18 22.33 -9.46 -17.67
CA ILE A 18 21.92 -8.07 -17.61
C ILE A 18 22.50 -7.37 -18.86
N LYS A 19 21.63 -6.72 -19.64
CA LYS A 19 22.00 -6.09 -20.93
C LYS A 19 21.82 -4.59 -20.83
N PHE A 20 22.86 -3.84 -21.14
CA PHE A 20 22.85 -2.39 -21.01
C PHE A 20 23.19 -1.67 -22.31
N GLU A 21 22.55 -0.51 -22.51
CA GLU A 21 22.99 0.53 -23.45
C GLU A 21 24.16 1.26 -22.77
N ASN A 22 25.23 1.53 -23.53
CA ASN A 22 26.53 2.08 -23.10
C ASN A 22 26.53 2.92 -21.81
N ILE A 23 27.53 2.69 -20.95
CA ILE A 23 27.81 3.55 -19.78
C ILE A 23 27.99 5.00 -20.25
N PRO A 24 27.47 6.01 -19.52
CA PRO A 24 27.60 7.41 -19.89
C PRO A 24 29.06 7.77 -20.21
N ASP A 25 29.26 8.45 -21.35
CA ASP A 25 30.55 9.08 -21.70
C ASP A 25 30.77 10.24 -20.72
N MET A 26 31.44 9.96 -19.60
CA MET A 26 31.83 10.96 -18.61
C MET A 26 33.06 11.71 -19.10
N GLU A 27 33.15 13.01 -18.79
CA GLU A 27 34.23 13.88 -19.24
C GLU A 27 35.62 13.29 -18.91
N ASP A 28 36.56 13.43 -19.86
CA ASP A 28 37.91 12.82 -19.88
C ASP A 28 38.85 13.30 -18.75
N GLU A 29 38.35 13.95 -17.69
CA GLU A 29 39.19 14.52 -16.63
C GLU A 29 39.70 13.47 -15.62
N ASP A 30 39.12 12.26 -15.59
CA ASP A 30 39.58 11.16 -14.75
C ASP A 30 40.41 10.12 -15.52
N ASN A 31 41.50 9.66 -14.89
CA ASN A 31 42.38 8.58 -15.40
C ASN A 31 41.72 7.18 -15.46
N LEU A 32 40.39 7.07 -15.38
CA LEU A 32 39.64 5.81 -15.36
C LEU A 32 39.30 5.37 -16.79
N THR A 33 39.69 4.15 -17.16
CA THR A 33 39.34 3.60 -18.47
C THR A 33 37.86 3.20 -18.53
N HIS A 34 37.33 3.02 -19.74
CA HIS A 34 35.96 2.51 -19.91
C HIS A 34 35.77 1.12 -19.29
N GLU A 35 36.81 0.28 -19.27
CA GLU A 35 36.79 -1.04 -18.64
C GLU A 35 36.69 -0.92 -17.11
N ASP A 36 37.47 -0.03 -16.50
CA ASP A 36 37.39 0.25 -15.05
C ASP A 36 35.97 0.71 -14.66
N LYS A 37 35.37 1.59 -15.46
CA LYS A 37 33.99 2.07 -15.23
C LYS A 37 32.96 0.93 -15.26
N ILE A 38 33.10 -0.02 -16.20
CA ILE A 38 32.24 -1.21 -16.27
C ILE A 38 32.42 -2.07 -15.01
N ASP A 39 33.65 -2.33 -14.61
CA ASP A 39 33.94 -3.17 -13.44
C ASP A 39 33.43 -2.55 -12.13
N MET A 40 33.47 -1.22 -12.01
CA MET A 40 32.90 -0.49 -10.88
C MET A 40 31.38 -0.62 -10.83
N VAL A 41 30.68 -0.36 -11.94
CA VAL A 41 29.22 -0.55 -12.03
C VAL A 41 28.84 -1.99 -11.67
N ASN A 42 29.58 -2.95 -12.21
CA ASN A 42 29.35 -4.37 -11.94
C ASN A 42 29.52 -4.72 -10.46
N THR A 43 30.57 -4.18 -9.84
CA THR A 43 30.84 -4.39 -8.41
C THR A 43 29.71 -3.80 -7.55
N ILE A 44 29.28 -2.58 -7.83
CA ILE A 44 28.19 -1.92 -7.10
C ILE A 44 26.89 -2.73 -7.22
N ILE A 45 26.53 -3.14 -8.44
CA ILE A 45 25.32 -3.96 -8.67
C ILE A 45 25.41 -5.30 -7.93
N GLN A 46 26.58 -5.94 -7.90
CA GLN A 46 26.79 -7.19 -7.18
C GLN A 46 26.64 -6.98 -5.67
N LEU A 47 27.23 -5.93 -5.08
CA LEU A 47 27.09 -5.61 -3.67
C LEU A 47 25.62 -5.36 -3.28
N MET A 48 24.88 -4.61 -4.12
CA MET A 48 23.45 -4.38 -3.92
C MET A 48 22.64 -5.68 -4.01
N TYR A 49 22.99 -6.58 -4.94
CA TYR A 49 22.35 -7.88 -5.11
C TYR A 49 22.59 -8.79 -3.90
N ASP A 50 23.82 -8.88 -3.43
CA ASP A 50 24.21 -9.68 -2.26
C ASP A 50 23.47 -9.18 -1.01
N TYR A 51 23.50 -7.87 -0.77
CA TYR A 51 22.75 -7.25 0.32
C TYR A 51 21.25 -7.59 0.26
N THR A 52 20.66 -7.54 -0.93
CA THR A 52 19.25 -7.84 -1.17
C THR A 52 18.89 -9.29 -0.83
N ASN A 53 19.75 -10.25 -1.19
CA ASN A 53 19.54 -11.65 -0.88
C ASN A 53 19.63 -11.92 0.62
N GLU A 54 20.66 -11.36 1.27
CA GLU A 54 20.87 -11.49 2.72
C GLU A 54 19.76 -10.82 3.53
N ASN A 55 19.26 -9.68 3.05
CA ASN A 55 18.24 -8.87 3.72
C ASN A 55 16.87 -8.95 3.03
N SER A 56 16.55 -10.05 2.36
CA SER A 56 15.31 -10.25 1.59
C SER A 56 14.02 -10.01 2.39
N ARG A 57 14.09 -10.17 3.71
CA ARG A 57 13.00 -9.90 4.66
C ARG A 57 12.79 -8.42 4.96
N LYS A 58 13.70 -7.53 4.57
CA LYS A 58 13.60 -6.09 4.81
C LYS A 58 13.24 -5.29 3.57
N ILE A 59 13.16 -5.91 2.38
CA ILE A 59 12.81 -5.25 1.10
C ILE A 59 11.52 -4.40 1.19
N HIS A 60 10.57 -4.80 2.06
CA HIS A 60 9.31 -4.09 2.25
C HIS A 60 9.41 -2.86 3.18
N GLU A 61 10.53 -2.67 3.86
CA GLU A 61 10.74 -1.56 4.79
C GLU A 61 11.02 -0.26 4.02
N PRO A 62 10.50 0.90 4.46
CA PRO A 62 10.75 2.18 3.79
C PRO A 62 12.24 2.57 3.71
N SER A 63 13.04 2.20 4.71
CA SER A 63 14.48 2.52 4.80
C SER A 63 15.37 1.60 3.97
N PHE A 64 14.83 0.55 3.34
CA PHE A 64 15.64 -0.50 2.72
C PHE A 64 16.64 0.02 1.67
N HIS A 65 16.25 1.03 0.89
CA HIS A 65 17.15 1.65 -0.07
C HIS A 65 18.33 2.31 0.63
N ASP A 66 18.05 3.18 1.61
CA ASP A 66 19.07 3.91 2.34
C ASP A 66 19.98 2.96 3.13
N ASP A 67 19.40 1.96 3.80
CA ASP A 67 20.14 0.93 4.54
C ASP A 67 21.06 0.11 3.64
N MET A 68 20.64 -0.15 2.38
CA MET A 68 21.46 -0.85 1.39
C MET A 68 22.56 0.06 0.85
N MET A 69 22.24 1.31 0.52
CA MET A 69 23.23 2.26 -0.01
C MET A 69 24.33 2.55 1.01
N ASN A 70 23.97 2.78 2.28
CA ASN A 70 24.95 2.95 3.35
C ASN A 70 25.89 1.73 3.45
N ALA A 71 25.34 0.51 3.39
CA ALA A 71 26.14 -0.71 3.45
C ALA A 71 27.05 -0.89 2.21
N VAL A 72 26.58 -0.49 1.03
CA VAL A 72 27.37 -0.54 -0.21
C VAL A 72 28.49 0.52 -0.15
N GLU A 73 28.19 1.74 0.30
CA GLU A 73 29.15 2.82 0.49
C GLU A 73 30.26 2.43 1.47
N ASP A 74 29.91 1.88 2.64
CA ASP A 74 30.87 1.38 3.63
C ASP A 74 31.86 0.34 3.02
N LEU A 75 31.35 -0.56 2.17
CA LEU A 75 32.16 -1.60 1.51
C LEU A 75 33.04 -1.01 0.39
N LEU A 76 32.56 0.00 -0.33
CA LEU A 76 33.34 0.70 -1.35
C LEU A 76 34.48 1.48 -0.69
N GLU A 77 34.22 2.25 0.36
CA GLU A 77 35.24 3.02 1.11
C GLU A 77 36.36 2.09 1.60
N THR A 78 36.00 0.97 2.24
CA THR A 78 36.97 -0.04 2.71
C THR A 78 37.84 -0.60 1.58
N SER A 79 37.26 -0.73 0.38
CA SER A 79 37.97 -1.24 -0.79
C SER A 79 39.00 -0.24 -1.34
N PHE A 80 38.72 1.07 -1.23
CA PHE A 80 39.64 2.14 -1.67
C PHE A 80 40.74 2.45 -0.66
N GLU A 81 40.49 2.33 0.65
CA GLU A 81 41.53 2.52 1.68
C GLU A 81 42.73 1.57 1.54
N ASN A 82 42.51 0.40 0.92
CA ASN A 82 43.55 -0.63 0.76
C ASN A 82 44.46 -0.44 -0.47
N VAL A 83 44.24 0.59 -1.30
CA VAL A 83 44.89 0.73 -2.62
C VAL A 83 45.97 1.83 -2.70
N GLY A 84 46.15 2.71 -1.70
CA GLY A 84 47.26 3.67 -1.76
C GLY A 84 47.50 4.56 -0.53
N ASP A 85 48.78 4.86 -0.28
CA ASP A 85 49.33 5.77 0.74
C ASP A 85 49.03 7.27 0.51
N GLU A 86 48.21 7.61 -0.49
CA GLU A 86 47.74 8.96 -0.74
C GLU A 86 46.26 9.02 -0.37
N LYS A 87 45.92 9.90 0.59
CA LYS A 87 44.53 10.19 0.95
C LYS A 87 43.79 10.61 -0.31
N ILE A 88 43.03 9.68 -0.88
CA ILE A 88 42.02 9.99 -1.88
C ILE A 88 41.01 10.89 -1.16
N ASP A 89 40.81 12.10 -1.68
CA ASP A 89 39.77 12.99 -1.20
C ASP A 89 38.44 12.23 -1.17
N ASP A 90 37.64 12.52 -0.15
CA ASP A 90 36.37 11.86 0.18
C ASP A 90 35.62 11.37 -1.08
N VAL A 91 35.32 10.06 -1.17
CA VAL A 91 34.63 9.46 -2.33
C VAL A 91 33.29 10.17 -2.59
N SER A 92 32.73 10.78 -1.54
CA SER A 92 31.52 11.60 -1.61
C SER A 92 31.69 12.94 -2.35
N ASP A 93 32.91 13.45 -2.55
CA ASP A 93 33.18 14.74 -3.21
C ASP A 93 33.58 14.60 -4.70
N ASN A 94 33.75 13.37 -5.21
CA ASN A 94 34.04 13.13 -6.62
C ASN A 94 32.74 13.01 -7.44
N GLU A 95 32.40 14.07 -8.21
CA GLU A 95 31.21 14.14 -9.07
C GLU A 95 31.11 12.94 -10.03
N ASN A 96 32.23 12.47 -10.58
CA ASN A 96 32.23 11.32 -11.50
C ASN A 96 31.89 10.01 -10.78
N MET A 97 32.33 9.83 -9.54
CA MET A 97 31.97 8.65 -8.73
C MET A 97 30.49 8.61 -8.41
N GLN A 98 29.91 9.76 -8.05
CA GLN A 98 28.47 9.87 -7.80
C GLN A 98 27.65 9.51 -9.04
N GLU A 99 28.10 9.90 -10.23
CA GLU A 99 27.44 9.53 -11.48
C GLU A 99 27.52 8.02 -11.77
N ILE A 100 28.66 7.35 -11.49
CA ILE A 100 28.80 5.89 -11.62
C ILE A 100 27.85 5.17 -10.66
N VAL A 101 27.83 5.58 -9.39
CA VAL A 101 26.96 5.00 -8.37
C VAL A 101 25.49 5.19 -8.75
N SER A 102 25.10 6.39 -9.15
CA SER A 102 23.74 6.69 -9.59
C SER A 102 23.32 5.83 -10.78
N TYR A 103 24.19 5.68 -11.78
CA TYR A 103 23.94 4.79 -12.93
C TYR A 103 23.78 3.33 -12.50
N ALA A 104 24.69 2.81 -11.65
CA ALA A 104 24.62 1.45 -11.14
C ALA A 104 23.33 1.18 -10.34
N VAL A 105 22.91 2.15 -9.52
CA VAL A 105 21.65 2.11 -8.76
C VAL A 105 20.44 2.03 -9.69
N ASP A 106 20.38 2.89 -10.72
CA ASP A 106 19.28 2.86 -11.69
C ASP A 106 19.25 1.54 -12.46
N MET A 107 20.41 1.03 -12.87
CA MET A 107 20.52 -0.27 -13.54
C MET A 107 20.08 -1.42 -12.66
N PHE A 108 20.47 -1.43 -11.38
CA PHE A 108 20.00 -2.40 -10.40
C PHE A 108 18.48 -2.37 -10.29
N TYR A 109 17.88 -1.18 -10.13
CA TYR A 109 16.42 -1.08 -9.96
C TYR A 109 15.63 -1.36 -11.24
N MET A 110 16.25 -1.21 -12.41
CA MET A 110 15.64 -1.52 -13.69
C MET A 110 15.71 -3.01 -14.04
N GLN A 111 16.80 -3.70 -13.68
CA GLN A 111 17.08 -5.04 -14.17
C GLN A 111 17.01 -6.15 -13.11
N VAL A 112 17.22 -5.81 -11.84
CA VAL A 112 17.23 -6.79 -10.75
C VAL A 112 15.89 -6.79 -10.01
N MET A 113 15.46 -5.64 -9.51
CA MET A 113 14.19 -5.51 -8.81
C MET A 113 13.69 -4.07 -8.80
N PRO A 114 12.37 -3.80 -8.80
CA PRO A 114 11.87 -2.43 -8.76
C PRO A 114 12.07 -1.77 -7.40
N LYS A 115 12.10 -0.43 -7.39
CA LYS A 115 11.97 0.36 -6.15
C LYS A 115 10.63 0.03 -5.49
N ARG A 116 10.58 0.23 -4.17
CA ARG A 116 9.40 -0.07 -3.35
C ARG A 116 8.12 0.60 -3.87
N SER A 117 8.24 1.83 -4.32
CA SER A 117 7.14 2.64 -4.84
C SER A 117 7.66 3.82 -5.66
N TYR A 118 6.82 4.35 -6.53
CA TYR A 118 7.11 5.48 -7.41
C TYR A 118 6.02 6.54 -7.25
N TYR A 119 6.42 7.77 -6.92
CA TYR A 119 5.51 8.91 -6.83
C TYR A 119 5.19 9.45 -8.23
N LYS A 120 3.94 9.82 -8.47
CA LYS A 120 3.60 10.68 -9.62
C LYS A 120 4.02 12.10 -9.23
N THR A 121 5.06 12.65 -9.86
CA THR A 121 5.50 14.02 -9.62
C THR A 121 4.43 15.01 -10.10
N GLU A 122 3.99 15.93 -9.23
CA GLU A 122 3.05 17.02 -9.60
C GLU A 122 3.76 18.25 -10.18
N THR A 123 5.07 18.20 -10.40
CA THR A 123 5.83 19.37 -10.85
C THR A 123 5.82 19.53 -12.37
N GLY A 124 4.93 20.42 -12.83
CA GLY A 124 5.23 21.43 -13.87
C GLY A 124 5.43 20.97 -15.31
N SER A 125 4.41 21.27 -16.13
CA SER A 125 4.44 21.41 -17.60
C SER A 125 5.02 20.25 -18.43
N ASP A 126 4.10 19.61 -19.16
CA ASP A 126 4.28 18.66 -20.26
C ASP A 126 4.81 17.26 -19.89
N VAL A 127 3.87 16.31 -19.98
CA VAL A 127 3.95 14.86 -19.72
C VAL A 127 3.82 14.52 -18.23
N THR A 128 2.58 14.31 -17.77
CA THR A 128 2.33 13.39 -16.66
C THR A 128 3.00 12.08 -17.02
N ASP A 129 3.97 11.60 -16.23
CA ASP A 129 4.61 10.30 -16.43
C ASP A 129 3.57 9.18 -16.24
N ILE A 130 2.75 8.96 -17.27
CA ILE A 130 1.85 7.83 -17.36
C ILE A 130 2.78 6.64 -17.57
N PHE A 131 2.98 5.85 -16.53
CA PHE A 131 3.64 4.56 -16.65
C PHE A 131 2.66 3.61 -17.35
N PRO A 132 2.82 3.23 -18.63
CA PRO A 132 1.84 2.39 -19.32
C PRO A 132 1.90 0.93 -18.83
N CYS A 133 0.77 0.24 -18.78
CA CYS A 133 0.71 -1.20 -18.54
C CYS A 133 1.03 -1.97 -19.83
N HIS A 134 2.32 -2.22 -20.08
CA HIS A 134 2.86 -3.10 -21.14
C HIS A 134 2.44 -2.76 -22.59
N ASN A 135 3.39 -2.87 -23.52
CA ASN A 135 3.08 -2.67 -24.95
C ASN A 135 2.25 -3.81 -25.57
N ASP A 136 2.01 -4.92 -24.85
CA ASP A 136 1.33 -6.11 -25.37
C ASP A 136 -0.06 -6.28 -24.74
N ARG A 137 -1.00 -5.50 -25.27
CA ARG A 137 -2.42 -5.53 -24.90
C ARG A 137 -3.06 -6.92 -25.07
N ARG A 138 -2.52 -7.78 -25.96
CA ARG A 138 -3.09 -9.12 -26.21
C ARG A 138 -2.80 -10.06 -25.03
N SER A 139 -1.59 -10.00 -24.48
CA SER A 139 -1.21 -10.78 -23.30
C SER A 139 -2.03 -10.38 -22.08
N LEU A 140 -2.17 -9.07 -21.81
CA LEU A 140 -3.02 -8.56 -20.74
C LEU A 140 -4.49 -8.99 -20.91
N GLY A 141 -5.04 -8.84 -22.12
CA GLY A 141 -6.41 -9.29 -22.39
C GLY A 141 -6.61 -10.79 -22.24
N SER A 142 -5.54 -11.60 -22.35
CA SER A 142 -5.59 -13.05 -22.06
C SER A 142 -5.57 -13.34 -20.57
N ILE A 143 -4.75 -12.60 -19.80
CA ILE A 143 -4.72 -12.66 -18.34
C ILE A 143 -6.08 -12.29 -17.75
N LEU A 144 -6.66 -11.15 -18.13
CA LEU A 144 -7.95 -10.70 -17.58
C LEU A 144 -9.10 -11.66 -17.92
N ARG A 145 -9.11 -12.23 -19.13
CA ARG A 145 -10.07 -13.28 -19.51
C ARG A 145 -9.92 -14.53 -18.67
N TYR A 146 -8.68 -14.91 -18.34
CA TYR A 146 -8.41 -16.02 -17.43
C TYR A 146 -8.89 -15.69 -16.01
N LEU A 147 -8.57 -14.52 -15.47
CA LEU A 147 -8.99 -14.13 -14.13
C LEU A 147 -10.51 -14.22 -13.99
N LYS A 148 -11.26 -13.71 -14.98
CA LYS A 148 -12.73 -13.81 -15.02
C LYS A 148 -13.29 -15.23 -15.19
N SER A 149 -12.52 -16.17 -15.74
CA SER A 149 -12.99 -17.55 -15.93
C SER A 149 -12.82 -18.41 -14.69
N VAL A 150 -11.95 -18.01 -13.75
CA VAL A 150 -11.75 -18.70 -12.48
C VAL A 150 -12.97 -18.46 -11.56
N PRO A 151 -13.48 -19.49 -10.87
CA PRO A 151 -14.53 -19.33 -9.86
C PRO A 151 -14.12 -18.32 -8.80
N GLN A 152 -14.94 -17.29 -8.63
CA GLN A 152 -14.71 -16.19 -7.70
C GLN A 152 -15.98 -16.02 -6.87
N PRO A 153 -16.00 -16.50 -5.62
CA PRO A 153 -17.12 -16.27 -4.73
C PRO A 153 -17.39 -14.78 -4.61
N GLU A 154 -18.66 -14.38 -4.69
CA GLU A 154 -19.08 -12.99 -4.54
C GLU A 154 -18.58 -12.45 -3.19
N GLN A 155 -17.97 -11.25 -3.22
CA GLN A 155 -17.32 -10.68 -2.05
C GLN A 155 -18.32 -10.57 -0.89
N ARG A 156 -17.85 -10.80 0.35
CA ARG A 156 -18.66 -10.69 1.58
C ARG A 156 -19.79 -11.74 1.71
N THR A 157 -19.82 -12.76 0.85
CA THR A 157 -20.68 -13.94 1.05
C THR A 157 -20.03 -14.99 1.96
N MET A 158 -20.84 -15.89 2.55
CA MET A 158 -20.34 -17.03 3.34
C MET A 158 -19.37 -17.91 2.54
N GLU A 159 -19.63 -18.11 1.25
CA GLU A 159 -18.74 -18.85 0.36
C GLU A 159 -17.38 -18.16 0.23
N TRP A 160 -17.36 -16.83 0.10
CA TRP A 160 -16.13 -16.04 0.05
C TRP A 160 -15.34 -16.11 1.35
N PHE A 161 -15.98 -16.00 2.51
CA PHE A 161 -15.30 -16.16 3.80
C PHE A 161 -14.72 -17.57 3.96
N THR A 162 -15.47 -18.59 3.54
CA THR A 162 -15.05 -19.99 3.58
C THR A 162 -13.83 -20.24 2.70
N HIS A 163 -13.88 -19.75 1.46
CA HIS A 163 -12.78 -19.85 0.51
C HIS A 163 -11.52 -19.17 1.06
N ARG A 164 -11.63 -17.93 1.56
CA ARG A 164 -10.51 -17.17 2.13
C ARG A 164 -9.90 -17.81 3.37
N HIS A 165 -10.70 -18.48 4.19
CA HIS A 165 -10.18 -19.19 5.36
C HIS A 165 -9.30 -20.40 4.96
N GLY A 166 -9.54 -20.96 3.78
CA GLY A 166 -8.72 -22.00 3.16
C GLY A 166 -7.37 -21.52 2.62
N LEU A 167 -7.03 -20.23 2.74
CA LEU A 167 -5.86 -19.60 2.12
C LEU A 167 -5.12 -18.66 3.09
N ILE A 168 -3.84 -18.40 2.86
CA ILE A 168 -3.19 -17.16 3.27
C ILE A 168 -3.56 -16.11 2.22
N THR A 169 -4.29 -15.07 2.66
CA THR A 169 -4.82 -14.04 1.76
C THR A 169 -3.87 -12.85 1.72
N ALA A 170 -3.79 -12.12 0.60
CA ALA A 170 -2.94 -10.93 0.47
C ALA A 170 -3.02 -9.97 1.66
N SER A 171 -4.23 -9.68 2.16
CA SER A 171 -4.45 -8.79 3.31
C SER A 171 -3.88 -9.28 4.66
N ASN A 172 -3.47 -10.54 4.78
CA ASN A 172 -2.85 -11.09 5.99
C ASN A 172 -1.52 -11.82 5.74
N ALA A 173 -1.03 -11.83 4.50
CA ALA A 173 0.24 -12.46 4.14
C ALA A 173 1.41 -11.84 4.92
N TYR A 174 1.40 -10.52 5.13
CA TYR A 174 2.43 -9.83 5.91
C TYR A 174 2.63 -10.43 7.32
N LYS A 175 1.58 -10.99 7.94
CA LYS A 175 1.67 -11.61 9.27
C LYS A 175 2.61 -12.81 9.29
N ALA A 176 2.79 -13.51 8.17
CA ALA A 176 3.71 -14.63 8.06
C ALA A 176 5.18 -14.20 8.00
N LEU A 177 5.45 -12.95 7.59
CA LEU A 177 6.80 -12.37 7.43
C LEU A 177 7.19 -11.45 8.58
N ASP A 178 6.26 -11.18 9.49
CA ASP A 178 6.45 -10.26 10.60
C ASP A 178 6.96 -11.02 11.85
N THR A 179 6.69 -10.53 13.05
CA THR A 179 7.14 -11.20 14.29
C THR A 179 6.52 -12.59 14.46
N GLU A 180 7.17 -13.45 15.24
CA GLU A 180 6.59 -14.75 15.63
C GLU A 180 5.22 -14.60 16.30
N ALA A 181 4.99 -13.53 17.06
CA ALA A 181 3.68 -13.25 17.66
C ALA A 181 2.61 -12.99 16.59
N THR A 182 2.93 -12.18 15.57
CA THR A 182 2.04 -11.88 14.43
C THR A 182 1.80 -13.15 13.59
N ARG A 183 2.83 -13.96 13.37
CA ARG A 183 2.72 -15.26 12.69
C ARG A 183 1.81 -16.22 13.46
N ASN A 184 1.94 -16.28 14.78
CA ASN A 184 1.10 -17.10 15.66
C ASN A 184 -0.36 -16.66 15.61
N GLN A 185 -0.61 -15.36 15.54
CA GLN A 185 -1.95 -14.81 15.35
C GLN A 185 -2.56 -15.30 14.04
N LEU A 186 -1.81 -15.24 12.92
CA LEU A 186 -2.28 -15.77 11.63
C LEU A 186 -2.60 -17.27 11.71
N ILE A 187 -1.71 -18.06 12.32
CA ILE A 187 -1.90 -19.50 12.47
C ILE A 187 -3.19 -19.78 13.26
N TYR A 188 -3.37 -19.12 14.40
CA TYR A 188 -4.56 -19.27 15.23
C TYR A 188 -5.84 -18.87 14.47
N GLU A 189 -5.83 -17.72 13.78
CA GLU A 189 -6.95 -17.23 12.96
C GLU A 189 -7.35 -18.24 11.87
N LYS A 190 -6.39 -18.93 11.24
CA LYS A 190 -6.63 -19.91 10.17
C LYS A 190 -6.92 -21.32 10.67
N CYS A 191 -6.65 -21.63 11.93
CA CYS A 191 -7.02 -22.92 12.54
C CYS A 191 -8.42 -22.89 13.16
N LYS A 192 -8.87 -21.74 13.66
CA LYS A 192 -10.16 -21.59 14.31
C LYS A 192 -11.32 -21.81 13.31
N PRO A 193 -12.28 -22.72 13.58
CA PRO A 193 -13.43 -22.95 12.71
C PRO A 193 -14.18 -21.65 12.40
N ILE A 194 -14.58 -21.50 11.14
CA ILE A 194 -15.48 -20.42 10.74
C ILE A 194 -16.85 -20.67 11.38
N THR A 195 -17.27 -19.78 12.25
CA THR A 195 -18.63 -19.79 12.80
C THR A 195 -19.47 -18.69 12.16
N MET A 196 -20.79 -18.83 12.20
CA MET A 196 -21.71 -17.79 11.71
C MET A 196 -21.44 -16.44 12.39
N ASP A 197 -21.09 -16.46 13.68
CA ASP A 197 -20.72 -15.28 14.46
C ASP A 197 -19.43 -14.59 13.97
N MET A 198 -18.56 -15.28 13.24
CA MET A 198 -17.39 -14.64 12.61
C MET A 198 -17.75 -13.92 11.32
N VAL A 199 -18.77 -14.41 10.61
CA VAL A 199 -19.21 -13.87 9.32
C VAL A 199 -20.24 -12.76 9.52
N LEU A 200 -21.05 -12.86 10.58
CA LEU A 200 -22.01 -11.86 11.03
C LEU A 200 -21.79 -11.61 12.53
N PRO A 201 -20.73 -10.86 12.91
CA PRO A 201 -20.51 -10.55 14.31
C PRO A 201 -21.68 -9.71 14.84
N ASN A 202 -22.36 -10.24 15.87
CA ASN A 202 -23.43 -9.62 16.66
C ASN A 202 -24.88 -9.91 16.20
N LEU A 203 -25.34 -11.15 16.41
CA LEU A 203 -26.75 -11.54 16.44
C LEU A 203 -27.64 -10.71 17.41
N ILE A 204 -27.04 -9.88 18.28
CA ILE A 204 -27.74 -9.02 19.25
C ILE A 204 -27.98 -7.59 18.70
N GLY A 205 -27.31 -7.19 17.61
CA GLY A 205 -27.44 -5.86 17.01
C GLY A 205 -26.95 -4.71 17.90
N VAL A 206 -26.63 -3.57 17.29
CA VAL A 206 -26.35 -2.30 17.97
C VAL A 206 -27.59 -1.42 17.84
N PRO A 207 -28.23 -0.98 18.94
CA PRO A 207 -29.38 -0.09 18.87
C PRO A 207 -29.05 1.17 18.06
N VAL A 208 -29.93 1.58 17.15
CA VAL A 208 -29.74 2.77 16.31
C VAL A 208 -29.58 4.04 17.16
N ALA A 209 -30.18 4.04 18.37
CA ALA A 209 -30.02 5.06 19.40
C ALA A 209 -28.56 5.42 19.75
N ASN A 210 -27.63 4.46 19.59
CA ASN A 210 -26.21 4.67 19.87
C ASN A 210 -25.53 5.54 18.80
N TYR A 211 -26.20 5.79 17.67
CA TYR A 211 -25.73 6.59 16.56
C TYR A 211 -26.50 7.92 16.49
N GLN A 212 -26.23 8.79 17.46
CA GLN A 212 -26.91 10.10 17.61
C GLN A 212 -26.79 11.01 16.38
N LYS A 213 -25.80 10.78 15.51
CA LYS A 213 -25.59 11.56 14.29
C LYS A 213 -26.65 11.30 13.21
N LEU A 214 -27.34 10.15 13.24
CA LEU A 214 -28.28 9.74 12.19
C LEU A 214 -29.54 10.60 12.19
N ASP A 215 -30.02 10.94 10.99
CA ASP A 215 -31.21 11.80 10.83
C ASP A 215 -32.46 11.16 11.40
N ILE A 216 -32.62 9.84 11.24
CA ILE A 216 -33.76 9.10 11.83
C ILE A 216 -33.84 9.28 13.34
N VAL A 217 -32.69 9.44 14.03
CA VAL A 217 -32.65 9.70 15.47
C VAL A 217 -32.89 11.18 15.75
N LYS A 218 -32.23 12.09 15.02
CA LYS A 218 -32.32 13.54 15.20
C LYS A 218 -33.72 14.12 14.94
N THR A 219 -34.42 13.55 13.96
CA THR A 219 -35.73 14.04 13.49
C THR A 219 -36.92 13.38 14.18
N ALA A 220 -36.69 12.51 15.17
CA ALA A 220 -37.77 11.86 15.90
C ALA A 220 -38.51 12.86 16.82
N GLU A 221 -39.73 13.24 16.46
CA GLU A 221 -40.47 14.32 17.14
C GLU A 221 -41.30 13.86 18.35
N THR A 222 -41.59 12.56 18.47
CA THR A 222 -42.42 12.01 19.56
C THR A 222 -41.67 10.98 20.40
N GLU A 223 -41.95 10.95 21.71
CA GLU A 223 -41.42 9.93 22.63
C GLU A 223 -41.73 8.50 22.19
N LYS A 224 -42.85 8.31 21.47
CA LYS A 224 -43.25 7.02 20.90
C LYS A 224 -42.37 6.64 19.69
N GLN A 225 -42.05 7.59 18.80
CA GLN A 225 -41.10 7.34 17.70
C GLN A 225 -39.71 7.05 18.23
N ILE A 226 -39.23 7.83 19.20
CA ILE A 226 -37.94 7.60 19.85
C ILE A 226 -37.90 6.21 20.49
N LYS A 227 -38.95 5.83 21.24
CA LYS A 227 -39.04 4.50 21.84
C LYS A 227 -39.01 3.40 20.78
N ASN A 228 -39.75 3.56 19.68
CA ASN A 228 -39.76 2.58 18.58
C ASN A 228 -38.41 2.48 17.88
N ILE A 229 -37.74 3.60 17.57
CA ILE A 229 -36.37 3.60 17.02
C ILE A 229 -35.39 2.90 17.97
N ASN A 230 -35.55 3.11 19.28
CA ASN A 230 -34.67 2.54 20.29
C ASN A 230 -34.90 1.03 20.53
N THR A 231 -36.10 0.50 20.29
CA THR A 231 -36.45 -0.90 20.59
C THR A 231 -36.70 -1.79 19.38
N GLU A 232 -37.08 -1.23 18.23
CA GLU A 232 -37.50 -1.99 17.05
C GLU A 232 -36.48 -1.89 15.90
N ILE A 233 -35.55 -0.93 15.93
CA ILE A 233 -34.52 -0.75 14.90
C ILE A 233 -33.13 -0.87 15.50
N TYR A 234 -32.35 -1.82 15.00
CA TYR A 234 -30.95 -2.02 15.35
C TYR A 234 -30.10 -2.18 14.09
N LEU A 235 -28.79 -2.11 14.23
CA LEU A 235 -27.84 -2.41 13.16
C LEU A 235 -27.10 -3.70 13.49
N ALA A 236 -27.05 -4.64 12.55
CA ALA A 236 -26.31 -5.89 12.73
C ALA A 236 -24.79 -5.67 12.86
N VAL A 237 -24.28 -4.53 12.37
CA VAL A 237 -22.84 -4.21 12.37
C VAL A 237 -22.57 -2.82 12.94
N ASN A 238 -21.36 -2.62 13.48
CA ASN A 238 -20.95 -1.32 13.99
C ASN A 238 -20.41 -0.43 12.87
N ILE A 239 -21.16 0.62 12.53
CA ILE A 239 -20.85 1.53 11.44
C ILE A 239 -19.79 2.61 11.77
N ASN A 240 -19.37 2.73 13.03
CA ASN A 240 -18.36 3.71 13.47
C ASN A 240 -16.93 3.16 13.44
N THR A 241 -16.72 1.93 12.94
CA THR A 241 -15.39 1.33 12.90
C THR A 241 -14.58 1.84 11.71
N PRO A 242 -13.25 1.96 11.80
CA PRO A 242 -12.41 2.31 10.66
C PRO A 242 -12.53 1.33 9.48
N VAL A 243 -12.83 0.06 9.76
CA VAL A 243 -13.09 -0.95 8.71
C VAL A 243 -14.37 -0.61 7.94
N HIS A 244 -15.45 -0.28 8.66
CA HIS A 244 -16.70 0.13 8.03
C HIS A 244 -16.54 1.45 7.26
N TRP A 245 -15.77 2.40 7.79
CA TRP A 245 -15.39 3.62 7.07
C TRP A 245 -14.70 3.30 5.74
N GLY A 246 -13.71 2.41 5.78
CA GLY A 246 -13.01 1.89 4.61
C GLY A 246 -13.97 1.36 3.55
N GLN A 247 -14.84 0.43 3.95
CA GLN A 247 -15.84 -0.20 3.07
C GLN A 247 -16.85 0.80 2.51
N ARG A 248 -17.27 1.77 3.32
CA ARG A 248 -18.27 2.76 2.93
C ARG A 248 -17.72 3.72 1.86
N TYR A 249 -16.48 4.18 1.97
CA TYR A 249 -15.91 5.15 1.03
C TYR A 249 -15.16 4.53 -0.16
N GLU A 250 -14.97 3.21 -0.18
CA GLU A 250 -14.30 2.50 -1.29
C GLU A 250 -14.96 2.75 -2.66
N PRO A 251 -16.31 2.68 -2.81
CA PRO A 251 -16.96 3.02 -4.08
C PRO A 251 -16.74 4.47 -4.52
N VAL A 252 -16.73 5.41 -3.57
CA VAL A 252 -16.51 6.84 -3.84
C VAL A 252 -15.08 7.09 -4.34
N THR A 253 -14.10 6.46 -3.70
CA THR A 253 -12.70 6.55 -4.12
C THR A 253 -12.47 5.89 -5.48
N CYS A 254 -13.17 4.78 -5.77
CA CYS A 254 -13.14 4.15 -7.09
C CYS A 254 -13.71 5.09 -8.16
N MET A 255 -14.90 5.68 -7.94
CA MET A 255 -15.50 6.66 -8.86
C MET A 255 -14.59 7.88 -9.09
N TYR A 256 -13.93 8.37 -8.04
CA TYR A 256 -12.94 9.44 -8.16
C TYR A 256 -11.78 9.02 -9.07
N TYR A 257 -11.22 7.83 -8.86
CA TYR A 257 -10.12 7.31 -9.67
C TYR A 257 -10.50 7.11 -11.14
N GLU A 258 -11.70 6.56 -11.40
CA GLU A 258 -12.26 6.41 -12.76
C GLU A 258 -12.40 7.76 -13.46
N MET A 259 -12.92 8.77 -12.75
CA MET A 259 -13.11 10.12 -13.27
C MET A 259 -11.79 10.78 -13.67
N ILE A 260 -10.78 10.77 -12.78
CA ILE A 260 -9.52 11.49 -13.03
C ILE A 260 -8.66 10.82 -14.11
N ASN A 261 -8.77 9.50 -14.27
CA ASN A 261 -7.99 8.75 -15.26
C ASN A 261 -8.78 8.47 -16.55
N ASN A 262 -10.08 8.79 -16.59
CA ASN A 262 -11.00 8.41 -17.66
C ASN A 262 -10.93 6.91 -18.01
N VAL A 263 -11.09 6.08 -16.98
CA VAL A 263 -11.01 4.62 -17.08
C VAL A 263 -12.20 3.95 -16.40
N ARG A 264 -12.39 2.67 -16.70
CA ARG A 264 -13.30 1.79 -15.97
C ARG A 264 -12.52 0.78 -15.15
N VAL A 265 -12.83 0.73 -13.86
CA VAL A 265 -12.33 -0.25 -12.91
C VAL A 265 -13.35 -1.38 -12.80
N CYS A 266 -12.88 -2.62 -12.80
CA CYS A 266 -13.71 -3.81 -12.64
C CYS A 266 -13.31 -4.55 -11.36
N GLU A 267 -14.32 -5.03 -10.63
CA GLU A 267 -14.14 -5.78 -9.39
C GLU A 267 -13.82 -7.25 -9.67
N TYR A 268 -13.03 -7.85 -8.77
CA TYR A 268 -12.65 -9.25 -8.80
C TYR A 268 -12.85 -9.86 -7.40
N GLY A 269 -13.26 -11.12 -7.36
CA GLY A 269 -13.45 -11.87 -6.11
C GLY A 269 -12.14 -12.39 -5.54
N CYS A 270 -12.20 -13.48 -4.76
CA CYS A 270 -10.98 -14.13 -4.28
C CYS A 270 -10.42 -15.10 -5.33
N ILE A 271 -9.22 -14.83 -5.80
CA ILE A 271 -8.48 -15.63 -6.77
C ILE A 271 -7.40 -16.42 -6.02
N THR A 272 -7.29 -17.72 -6.32
CA THR A 272 -6.23 -18.60 -5.77
C THR A 272 -5.03 -18.60 -6.72
N HIS A 273 -3.82 -18.59 -6.16
CA HIS A 273 -2.58 -18.66 -6.94
C HIS A 273 -2.48 -20.00 -7.71
N LYS A 274 -2.07 -19.96 -8.98
CA LYS A 274 -1.99 -21.15 -9.86
C LYS A 274 -1.04 -22.24 -9.33
N LYS A 275 0.18 -21.86 -8.96
CA LYS A 275 1.22 -22.77 -8.44
C LYS A 275 1.12 -23.01 -6.92
N HIS A 276 1.07 -21.94 -6.13
CA HIS A 276 1.04 -21.98 -4.67
C HIS A 276 -0.39 -21.90 -4.14
N THR A 277 -1.17 -22.97 -4.27
CA THR A 277 -2.64 -22.97 -4.02
C THR A 277 -3.08 -22.63 -2.59
N PHE A 278 -2.14 -22.47 -1.66
CA PHE A 278 -2.39 -21.95 -0.32
C PHE A 278 -2.39 -20.42 -0.24
N LEU A 279 -2.06 -19.72 -1.33
CA LEU A 279 -2.08 -18.27 -1.45
C LEU A 279 -3.28 -17.81 -2.27
N GLY A 280 -3.87 -16.68 -1.87
CA GLY A 280 -4.93 -16.04 -2.66
C GLY A 280 -5.02 -14.54 -2.43
N ALA A 281 -5.71 -13.88 -3.36
CA ALA A 281 -5.82 -12.43 -3.40
C ALA A 281 -7.22 -12.00 -3.84
N SER A 282 -7.65 -10.84 -3.33
CA SER A 282 -8.82 -10.11 -3.82
C SER A 282 -8.33 -8.68 -4.07
N PRO A 283 -8.06 -8.29 -5.32
CA PRO A 283 -7.75 -6.89 -5.62
C PRO A 283 -9.00 -6.03 -5.50
N ASP A 284 -8.86 -4.77 -5.09
CA ASP A 284 -10.00 -3.85 -4.99
C ASP A 284 -10.53 -3.51 -6.39
N GLY A 285 -9.66 -3.44 -7.39
CA GLY A 285 -10.07 -3.37 -8.78
C GLY A 285 -8.95 -3.56 -9.80
N ILE A 286 -9.33 -3.83 -11.04
CA ILE A 286 -8.42 -3.88 -12.19
C ILE A 286 -9.02 -3.07 -13.34
N ILE A 287 -8.21 -2.25 -13.99
CA ILE A 287 -8.66 -1.39 -15.08
C ILE A 287 -8.87 -2.21 -16.36
N GLU A 288 -10.04 -2.05 -17.00
CA GLU A 288 -10.41 -2.81 -18.20
C GLU A 288 -10.66 -1.96 -19.45
N SER A 289 -10.48 -0.65 -19.37
CA SER A 289 -10.50 0.24 -20.54
C SER A 289 -9.34 -0.11 -21.48
N SER A 290 -9.61 -0.92 -22.51
CA SER A 290 -8.58 -1.44 -23.44
C SER A 290 -7.88 -0.37 -24.27
N ASP A 291 -8.53 0.80 -24.40
CA ASP A 291 -8.04 2.01 -25.04
C ASP A 291 -7.14 2.85 -24.12
N SER A 292 -7.16 2.61 -22.81
CA SER A 292 -6.31 3.30 -21.83
C SER A 292 -4.89 2.71 -21.77
N GLU A 293 -3.91 3.57 -21.53
CA GLU A 293 -2.53 3.16 -21.19
C GLU A 293 -2.46 2.48 -19.81
N LEU A 294 -3.52 2.58 -19.00
CA LEU A 294 -3.63 1.90 -17.71
C LEU A 294 -4.34 0.54 -17.80
N TYR A 295 -4.65 0.02 -19.00
CA TYR A 295 -5.29 -1.28 -19.15
C TYR A 295 -4.54 -2.40 -18.40
N GLY A 296 -5.22 -3.13 -17.51
CA GLY A 296 -4.60 -4.15 -16.66
C GLY A 296 -3.83 -3.62 -15.45
N ARG A 297 -3.88 -2.30 -15.17
CA ARG A 297 -3.40 -1.72 -13.91
C ARG A 297 -4.30 -2.19 -12.78
N MET A 298 -3.69 -2.68 -11.71
CA MET A 298 -4.40 -2.94 -10.47
C MET A 298 -4.62 -1.67 -9.67
N LEU A 299 -5.68 -1.65 -8.86
CA LEU A 299 -5.99 -0.58 -7.92
C LEU A 299 -6.17 -1.18 -6.53
N GLU A 300 -5.50 -0.58 -5.54
CA GLU A 300 -5.63 -0.88 -4.11
C GLU A 300 -6.02 0.41 -3.38
N ILE A 301 -7.20 0.41 -2.75
CA ILE A 301 -7.83 1.58 -2.14
C ILE A 301 -7.68 1.53 -0.62
N LYS A 302 -7.30 2.65 -0.01
CA LYS A 302 -7.28 2.83 1.45
C LYS A 302 -7.88 4.17 1.85
N ASN A 303 -9.11 4.13 2.35
CA ASN A 303 -9.77 5.31 2.92
C ASN A 303 -9.35 5.51 4.37
N ILE A 304 -8.61 6.58 4.63
CA ILE A 304 -7.93 6.84 5.90
C ILE A 304 -8.83 7.65 6.84
N VAL A 305 -8.86 7.24 8.12
CA VAL A 305 -9.59 7.95 9.17
C VAL A 305 -8.64 8.80 10.02
N ASN A 306 -7.68 8.16 10.68
CA ASN A 306 -6.88 8.82 11.73
C ASN A 306 -5.39 8.94 11.42
N ARG A 307 -4.81 8.01 10.64
CA ARG A 307 -3.35 8.06 10.36
C ARG A 307 -3.04 9.10 9.31
N GLU A 308 -1.82 9.59 9.31
CA GLU A 308 -1.32 10.49 8.26
C GLU A 308 -1.12 9.76 6.93
N ILE A 309 -1.35 10.50 5.83
CA ILE A 309 -1.07 10.06 4.47
C ILE A 309 0.32 10.59 4.11
N THR A 310 1.30 9.70 4.13
CA THR A 310 2.70 10.04 3.81
C THR A 310 3.06 9.71 2.37
N GLY A 311 2.19 8.99 1.65
CA GLY A 311 2.49 8.42 0.33
C GLY A 311 3.50 7.25 0.38
N ILE A 312 3.86 6.78 1.57
CA ILE A 312 4.64 5.55 1.75
C ILE A 312 3.67 4.45 2.15
N PRO A 313 3.41 3.44 1.29
CA PRO A 313 2.56 2.31 1.68
C PRO A 313 3.07 1.66 2.97
N LEU A 314 2.19 1.27 3.89
CA LEU A 314 2.63 0.49 5.06
C LEU A 314 3.12 -0.91 4.62
N LYS A 315 4.01 -1.54 5.39
CA LYS A 315 4.47 -2.93 5.18
C LYS A 315 3.33 -3.88 4.83
N ALA A 316 2.24 -3.84 5.59
CA ALA A 316 1.08 -4.70 5.39
C ALA A 316 0.43 -4.49 4.01
N TYR A 317 0.29 -3.24 3.57
CA TYR A 317 -0.30 -2.91 2.27
C TYR A 317 0.65 -3.20 1.12
N TRP A 318 1.95 -2.95 1.29
CA TRP A 318 2.95 -3.28 0.27
C TRP A 318 2.99 -4.79 0.01
N VAL A 319 3.10 -5.62 1.05
CA VAL A 319 3.05 -7.09 0.93
C VAL A 319 1.73 -7.56 0.33
N GLN A 320 0.61 -6.91 0.68
CA GLN A 320 -0.69 -7.20 0.10
C GLN A 320 -0.67 -6.97 -1.42
N MET A 321 -0.23 -5.80 -1.89
CA MET A 321 -0.16 -5.48 -3.32
C MET A 321 0.78 -6.42 -4.07
N GLN A 322 1.95 -6.75 -3.50
CA GLN A 322 2.87 -7.71 -4.10
C GLN A 322 2.22 -9.08 -4.29
N LEU A 323 1.52 -9.60 -3.27
CA LEU A 323 0.84 -10.88 -3.40
C LEU A 323 -0.34 -10.81 -4.37
N GLN A 324 -1.09 -9.71 -4.43
CA GLN A 324 -2.19 -9.61 -5.40
C GLN A 324 -1.65 -9.56 -6.84
N MET A 325 -0.59 -8.78 -7.11
CA MET A 325 0.08 -8.74 -8.41
C MET A 325 0.64 -10.11 -8.82
N GLU A 326 1.22 -10.84 -7.85
CA GLU A 326 1.71 -12.20 -8.06
C GLU A 326 0.59 -13.17 -8.45
N VAL A 327 -0.49 -13.22 -7.66
CA VAL A 327 -1.64 -14.10 -7.88
C VAL A 327 -2.36 -13.80 -9.18
N CYS A 328 -2.54 -12.52 -9.50
CA CYS A 328 -3.26 -12.07 -10.69
C CYS A 328 -2.40 -12.06 -11.96
N GLU A 329 -1.09 -12.33 -11.84
CA GLU A 329 -0.13 -12.22 -12.93
C GLU A 329 -0.08 -10.83 -13.60
N LEU A 330 -0.20 -9.77 -12.79
CA LEU A 330 -0.11 -8.38 -13.24
C LEU A 330 1.13 -7.72 -12.64
N ASP A 331 1.67 -6.70 -13.31
CA ASP A 331 2.98 -6.14 -12.94
C ASP A 331 2.90 -4.79 -12.21
N LYS A 332 1.74 -4.15 -12.19
CA LYS A 332 1.59 -2.77 -11.71
C LYS A 332 0.31 -2.58 -10.91
N CYS A 333 0.43 -1.90 -9.77
CA CYS A 333 -0.69 -1.52 -8.91
C CYS A 333 -0.58 -0.05 -8.51
N ASP A 334 -1.66 0.71 -8.70
CA ASP A 334 -1.80 2.04 -8.11
C ASP A 334 -2.34 1.87 -6.68
N PHE A 335 -1.59 2.38 -5.71
CA PHE A 335 -1.97 2.47 -4.30
C PHE A 335 -2.61 3.84 -4.06
N LEU A 336 -3.92 3.85 -3.82
CA LEU A 336 -4.72 5.06 -3.68
C LEU A 336 -5.18 5.24 -2.24
N GLU A 337 -4.67 6.28 -1.60
CA GLU A 337 -5.09 6.71 -0.27
C GLU A 337 -5.96 7.96 -0.37
N THR A 338 -7.08 7.97 0.34
CA THR A 338 -7.98 9.11 0.39
C THR A 338 -8.40 9.43 1.81
N ARG A 339 -8.66 10.70 2.10
CA ARG A 339 -9.25 11.16 3.35
C ARG A 339 -10.54 11.92 3.05
N PHE A 340 -11.65 11.42 3.58
CA PHE A 340 -12.94 12.11 3.50
C PHE A 340 -13.23 12.83 4.80
N LEU A 341 -13.84 14.01 4.70
CA LEU A 341 -14.42 14.74 5.83
C LEU A 341 -15.92 14.88 5.59
N GLU A 342 -16.70 14.65 6.64
CA GLU A 342 -18.16 14.76 6.60
C GLU A 342 -18.60 16.12 7.13
N TYR A 343 -19.49 16.80 6.40
CA TYR A 343 -20.17 17.98 6.92
C TYR A 343 -21.14 17.59 8.03
N GLU A 344 -21.40 18.53 8.95
CA GLU A 344 -22.31 18.29 10.06
C GLU A 344 -23.78 18.20 9.60
N ASP A 345 -24.15 18.98 8.58
CA ASP A 345 -25.46 19.02 7.98
C ASP A 345 -25.45 19.51 6.51
N LYS A 346 -26.65 19.57 5.93
CA LYS A 346 -26.89 20.05 4.56
C LYS A 346 -26.55 21.53 4.39
N GLU A 347 -26.74 22.36 5.41
CA GLU A 347 -26.48 23.80 5.34
C GLU A 347 -24.99 24.07 5.22
N GLY A 348 -24.16 23.38 6.02
CA GLY A 348 -22.70 23.43 5.91
C GLY A 348 -22.21 22.97 4.54
N PHE A 349 -22.82 21.93 3.97
CA PHE A 349 -22.55 21.51 2.60
C PHE A 349 -22.95 22.58 1.57
N ASP A 350 -24.16 23.13 1.65
CA ASP A 350 -24.66 24.10 0.66
C ASP A 350 -23.89 25.43 0.69
N ASN A 351 -23.36 25.83 1.85
CA ASN A 351 -22.60 27.06 2.03
C ASN A 351 -21.11 26.96 1.63
N ASP A 352 -20.57 25.75 1.48
CA ASP A 352 -19.17 25.51 1.11
C ASP A 352 -18.99 25.38 -0.42
N GLY A 353 -19.05 26.50 -1.13
CA GLY A 353 -18.78 26.57 -2.56
C GLY A 353 -19.92 26.10 -3.46
N THR A 354 -19.61 25.20 -4.40
CA THR A 354 -20.59 24.66 -5.36
C THR A 354 -21.13 23.31 -4.92
N PHE A 355 -22.08 22.75 -5.70
CA PHE A 355 -22.63 21.42 -5.43
C PHE A 355 -21.60 20.29 -5.58
N LEU A 356 -20.57 20.48 -6.43
CA LEU A 356 -19.55 19.47 -6.72
C LEU A 356 -18.21 19.76 -6.07
N LYS A 357 -17.96 21.00 -5.65
CA LYS A 357 -16.65 21.43 -5.17
C LYS A 357 -16.74 22.43 -4.03
N THR A 358 -15.80 22.38 -3.10
CA THR A 358 -15.69 23.34 -2.00
C THR A 358 -15.42 24.76 -2.50
N ALA A 359 -15.63 25.74 -1.62
CA ALA A 359 -15.04 27.05 -1.84
C ALA A 359 -13.51 26.93 -1.80
N ILE A 360 -12.82 27.87 -2.45
CA ILE A 360 -11.36 28.00 -2.32
C ILE A 360 -11.08 28.66 -0.97
N ASP A 361 -10.29 28.01 -0.13
CA ASP A 361 -9.80 28.63 1.11
C ASP A 361 -8.56 29.46 0.77
N GLU A 362 -8.67 30.78 0.89
CA GLU A 362 -7.56 31.72 0.62
C GLU A 362 -6.41 31.58 1.63
N ASN A 363 -6.62 30.90 2.77
CA ASN A 363 -5.60 30.66 3.78
C ASN A 363 -4.91 29.29 3.64
N ASP A 364 -5.41 28.41 2.78
CA ASP A 364 -4.75 27.15 2.47
C ASP A 364 -3.62 27.40 1.46
N VAL A 365 -2.39 27.02 1.83
CA VAL A 365 -1.17 27.21 1.04
C VAL A 365 -1.28 26.54 -0.34
N GLN A 366 -2.17 25.54 -0.50
CA GLN A 366 -2.42 24.86 -1.78
C GLN A 366 -3.60 25.42 -2.59
N GLY A 367 -4.49 26.24 -2.01
CA GLY A 367 -5.57 26.94 -2.71
C GLY A 367 -6.45 26.08 -3.63
N LYS A 368 -6.65 24.78 -3.32
CA LYS A 368 -7.27 23.82 -4.24
C LYS A 368 -8.72 23.52 -3.86
N GLU A 369 -9.62 23.62 -4.84
CA GLU A 369 -11.01 23.15 -4.69
C GLU A 369 -11.03 21.64 -4.44
N MET A 370 -11.75 21.20 -3.40
CA MET A 370 -11.93 19.78 -3.06
C MET A 370 -13.24 19.26 -3.64
N LEU A 371 -13.25 17.99 -4.08
CA LEU A 371 -14.46 17.33 -4.56
C LEU A 371 -15.45 17.11 -3.40
N LYS A 372 -16.73 17.36 -3.66
CA LYS A 372 -17.84 17.13 -2.73
C LYS A 372 -18.81 16.09 -3.26
N GLY A 373 -19.53 15.44 -2.36
CA GLY A 373 -20.60 14.55 -2.75
C GLY A 373 -21.56 14.18 -1.62
N ILE A 374 -22.50 13.31 -1.98
CA ILE A 374 -23.63 12.91 -1.15
C ILE A 374 -23.73 11.38 -1.17
N MET A 375 -24.05 10.81 -0.03
CA MET A 375 -24.31 9.39 0.14
C MET A 375 -25.54 9.20 1.01
N LEU A 376 -26.49 8.40 0.53
CA LEU A 376 -27.69 8.05 1.28
C LEU A 376 -27.44 6.77 2.06
N PHE A 377 -27.92 6.72 3.30
CA PHE A 377 -27.79 5.56 4.16
C PHE A 377 -29.16 5.00 4.51
N PHE A 378 -29.33 3.71 4.26
CA PHE A 378 -30.55 2.94 4.54
C PHE A 378 -30.25 1.74 5.44
N ILE A 379 -31.28 1.28 6.14
CA ILE A 379 -31.27 0.07 6.96
C ILE A 379 -32.25 -0.94 6.34
N THR A 380 -31.77 -2.13 6.01
CA THR A 380 -32.62 -3.20 5.44
C THR A 380 -33.55 -3.81 6.49
N LYS A 381 -34.49 -4.65 6.04
CA LYS A 381 -35.38 -5.43 6.94
C LYS A 381 -34.59 -6.39 7.84
N GLU A 382 -33.42 -6.82 7.40
CA GLU A 382 -32.48 -7.66 8.12
C GLU A 382 -31.53 -6.84 9.01
N ASN A 383 -31.79 -5.53 9.17
CA ASN A 383 -31.00 -4.62 10.00
C ASN A 383 -29.55 -4.44 9.50
N LEU A 384 -29.31 -4.62 8.21
CA LEU A 384 -28.01 -4.40 7.57
C LEU A 384 -27.91 -2.98 7.00
N PRO A 385 -26.71 -2.37 7.02
CA PRO A 385 -26.51 -1.06 6.41
C PRO A 385 -26.38 -1.19 4.88
N VAL A 386 -27.05 -0.30 4.15
CA VAL A 386 -26.92 -0.15 2.70
C VAL A 386 -26.67 1.32 2.37
N TYR A 387 -25.74 1.57 1.44
CA TYR A 387 -25.32 2.90 1.04
C TYR A 387 -25.58 3.10 -0.45
N GLU A 388 -26.21 4.22 -0.80
CA GLU A 388 -26.36 4.66 -2.19
C GLU A 388 -25.47 5.89 -2.41
N TYR A 389 -24.70 5.86 -3.50
CA TYR A 389 -23.65 6.82 -3.75
C TYR A 389 -24.02 7.73 -4.92
N LYS A 390 -24.09 9.05 -4.68
CA LYS A 390 -24.27 10.01 -5.77
C LYS A 390 -23.06 9.93 -6.71
N PRO A 391 -23.24 9.75 -8.03
CA PRO A 391 -22.14 9.84 -8.98
C PRO A 391 -21.38 11.17 -8.84
N VAL A 392 -20.04 11.11 -8.85
CA VAL A 392 -19.17 12.25 -8.52
C VAL A 392 -19.32 13.43 -9.48
N THR A 393 -19.73 13.18 -10.73
CA THR A 393 -19.92 14.21 -11.77
C THR A 393 -21.36 14.73 -11.88
N MET A 394 -22.32 14.09 -11.20
CA MET A 394 -23.76 14.42 -11.29
C MET A 394 -24.07 15.77 -10.68
N ASP A 395 -24.73 16.64 -11.46
CA ASP A 395 -25.12 17.97 -11.03
C ASP A 395 -26.33 17.98 -10.07
N ARG A 396 -26.64 19.17 -9.54
CA ARG A 396 -27.73 19.34 -8.56
C ARG A 396 -29.10 19.02 -9.17
N GLN A 397 -29.34 19.43 -10.41
CA GLN A 397 -30.65 19.28 -11.04
C GLN A 397 -30.96 17.80 -11.27
N GLU A 398 -30.02 17.04 -11.81
CA GLU A 398 -30.17 15.60 -12.02
C GLU A 398 -30.33 14.85 -10.68
N TYR A 399 -29.54 15.24 -9.67
CA TYR A 399 -29.64 14.69 -8.32
C TYR A 399 -31.05 14.88 -7.73
N GLU A 400 -31.57 16.12 -7.74
CA GLU A 400 -32.85 16.45 -7.09
C GLU A 400 -34.06 15.92 -7.87
N THR A 401 -34.01 15.95 -9.20
CA THR A 401 -35.18 15.62 -10.04
C THR A 401 -35.28 14.14 -10.40
N THR A 402 -34.15 13.41 -10.40
CA THR A 402 -34.10 12.04 -10.92
C THR A 402 -33.49 11.06 -9.93
N TRP A 403 -32.25 11.27 -9.51
CA TRP A 403 -31.52 10.26 -8.73
C TRP A 403 -32.09 10.08 -7.32
N LEU A 404 -32.26 11.17 -6.56
CA LEU A 404 -32.76 11.11 -5.18
C LEU A 404 -34.18 10.52 -5.11
N PRO A 405 -35.18 10.97 -5.91
CA PRO A 405 -36.51 10.36 -5.91
C PRO A 405 -36.49 8.87 -6.25
N SER A 406 -35.69 8.47 -7.25
CA SER A 406 -35.57 7.07 -7.68
C SER A 406 -35.00 6.17 -6.59
N MET A 407 -33.90 6.59 -5.93
CA MET A 407 -33.29 5.82 -4.83
C MET A 407 -34.25 5.69 -3.64
N LEU A 408 -34.96 6.77 -3.28
CA LEU A 408 -35.95 6.73 -2.19
C LEU A 408 -37.11 5.80 -2.51
N GLU A 409 -37.64 5.82 -3.74
CA GLU A 409 -38.73 4.94 -4.18
C GLU A 409 -38.30 3.47 -4.18
N GLN A 410 -37.15 3.15 -4.80
CA GLN A 410 -36.61 1.78 -4.83
C GLN A 410 -36.41 1.19 -3.43
N HIS A 411 -35.85 1.98 -2.50
CA HIS A 411 -35.62 1.53 -1.13
C HIS A 411 -36.92 1.44 -0.31
N HIS A 412 -37.88 2.34 -0.56
CA HIS A 412 -39.20 2.26 0.04
C HIS A 412 -39.94 0.99 -0.40
N GLU A 413 -39.90 0.63 -1.69
CA GLU A 413 -40.49 -0.61 -2.21
C GLU A 413 -39.80 -1.86 -1.64
N ALA A 414 -38.48 -1.82 -1.47
CA ALA A 414 -37.73 -2.87 -0.77
C ALA A 414 -38.05 -2.94 0.74
N GLY A 415 -38.74 -1.94 1.28
CA GLY A 415 -39.10 -1.79 2.70
C GLY A 415 -37.89 -1.52 3.58
N HIS A 416 -36.90 -0.82 3.03
CA HIS A 416 -35.76 -0.28 3.77
C HIS A 416 -36.15 1.00 4.50
N THR A 417 -35.46 1.29 5.59
CA THR A 417 -35.64 2.52 6.35
C THR A 417 -34.54 3.51 6.00
N PHE A 418 -34.90 4.70 5.52
CA PHE A 418 -33.94 5.79 5.33
C PHE A 418 -33.42 6.29 6.69
N ALA A 419 -32.10 6.29 6.87
CA ALA A 419 -31.47 6.55 8.16
C ALA A 419 -30.74 7.89 8.22
N HIS A 420 -30.02 8.28 7.16
CA HIS A 420 -29.22 9.50 7.16
C HIS A 420 -28.74 9.89 5.75
N THR A 421 -28.49 11.19 5.52
CA THR A 421 -27.68 11.66 4.39
C THR A 421 -26.29 12.07 4.86
N TYR A 422 -25.25 11.41 4.34
CA TYR A 422 -23.87 11.86 4.50
C TYR A 422 -23.51 12.86 3.41
N TYR A 423 -23.09 14.05 3.82
CA TYR A 423 -22.47 15.04 2.95
C TYR A 423 -20.97 15.01 3.21
N TRP A 424 -20.16 14.87 2.17
CA TRP A 424 -18.72 14.68 2.32
C TRP A 424 -17.90 15.57 1.37
N LYS A 425 -16.65 15.83 1.75
CA LYS A 425 -15.59 16.39 0.91
C LYS A 425 -14.34 15.51 0.93
N LEU A 426 -13.65 15.43 -0.19
CA LEU A 426 -12.39 14.70 -0.35
C LEU A 426 -11.21 15.63 -0.01
N ALA A 427 -10.70 15.49 1.21
CA ALA A 427 -9.72 16.41 1.79
C ALA A 427 -8.28 16.13 1.33
N GLU A 428 -7.89 14.85 1.26
CA GLU A 428 -6.54 14.45 0.86
C GLU A 428 -6.59 13.25 -0.07
N VAL A 429 -5.68 13.23 -1.05
CA VAL A 429 -5.49 12.14 -2.00
C VAL A 429 -4.00 11.90 -2.16
N SER A 430 -3.58 10.64 -2.11
CA SER A 430 -2.24 10.21 -2.52
C SER A 430 -2.36 8.99 -3.41
N CYS A 431 -1.71 9.01 -4.57
CA CYS A 431 -1.71 7.90 -5.52
C CYS A 431 -0.29 7.55 -5.90
N VAL A 432 0.15 6.36 -5.50
CA VAL A 432 1.54 5.91 -5.62
C VAL A 432 1.58 4.63 -6.44
N LEU A 433 2.52 4.53 -7.38
CA LEU A 433 2.68 3.34 -8.19
C LEU A 433 3.57 2.32 -7.47
N VAL A 434 3.11 1.08 -7.38
CA VAL A 434 3.88 -0.07 -6.90
C VAL A 434 4.04 -1.07 -8.04
N LEU A 435 5.29 -1.48 -8.30
CA LEU A 435 5.63 -2.50 -9.29
C LEU A 435 5.78 -3.87 -8.62
N ARG A 436 5.45 -4.93 -9.34
CA ARG A 436 5.64 -6.31 -8.87
C ARG A 436 7.12 -6.63 -8.72
N ASN A 437 7.52 -7.01 -7.51
CA ASN A 437 8.85 -7.44 -7.16
C ASN A 437 8.88 -8.98 -7.11
N ARG A 438 9.32 -9.59 -8.22
CA ARG A 438 9.40 -11.06 -8.39
C ARG A 438 10.46 -11.67 -7.48
N ALA A 439 11.63 -11.03 -7.38
CA ALA A 439 12.72 -11.47 -6.51
C ALA A 439 12.27 -11.55 -5.05
N TRP A 440 11.56 -10.52 -4.56
CA TRP A 440 10.97 -10.54 -3.22
C TRP A 440 10.02 -11.73 -3.02
N PHE A 441 9.14 -12.00 -3.97
CA PHE A 441 8.19 -13.10 -3.84
C PHE A 441 8.90 -14.46 -3.80
N GLU A 442 9.86 -14.69 -4.69
CA GLU A 442 10.64 -15.93 -4.77
C GLU A 442 11.43 -16.19 -3.49
N LEU A 443 12.03 -15.15 -2.91
CA LEU A 443 12.79 -15.25 -1.65
C LEU A 443 11.88 -15.50 -0.43
N ASN A 444 10.61 -15.04 -0.46
CA ASN A 444 9.71 -15.11 0.69
C ASN A 444 8.64 -16.22 0.62
N VAL A 445 8.38 -16.80 -0.55
CA VAL A 445 7.39 -17.90 -0.70
C VAL A 445 7.66 -19.12 0.19
N PRO A 446 8.92 -19.54 0.47
CA PRO A 446 9.18 -20.64 1.41
C PRO A 446 8.64 -20.36 2.81
N LYS A 447 8.65 -19.10 3.26
CA LYS A 447 8.15 -18.72 4.59
C LYS A 447 6.63 -18.78 4.67
N PHE A 448 5.94 -18.40 3.60
CA PHE A 448 4.50 -18.61 3.51
C PHE A 448 4.13 -20.09 3.54
N ALA A 449 4.90 -20.94 2.83
CA ALA A 449 4.70 -22.38 2.84
C ALA A 449 4.91 -22.98 4.23
N GLU A 450 6.00 -22.64 4.93
CA GLU A 450 6.27 -23.10 6.31
C GLU A 450 5.12 -22.72 7.27
N THR A 451 4.62 -21.50 7.15
CA THR A 451 3.49 -21.01 7.95
C THR A 451 2.21 -21.80 7.64
N TRP A 452 1.96 -22.08 6.37
CA TRP A 452 0.81 -22.86 5.94
C TRP A 452 0.88 -24.32 6.39
N ASP A 453 2.05 -24.94 6.31
CA ASP A 453 2.26 -26.31 6.80
C ASP A 453 2.00 -26.41 8.30
N THR A 454 2.39 -25.38 9.05
CA THR A 454 2.06 -25.27 10.49
C THR A 454 0.55 -25.20 10.70
N ILE A 455 -0.18 -24.40 9.91
CA ILE A 455 -1.65 -24.33 9.96
C ILE A 455 -2.28 -25.70 9.68
N LEU A 456 -1.85 -26.38 8.61
CA LEU A 456 -2.39 -27.70 8.24
C LEU A 456 -2.14 -28.76 9.32
N LYS A 457 -0.98 -28.70 9.98
CA LYS A 457 -0.64 -29.57 11.10
C LYS A 457 -1.54 -29.29 12.31
N GLU A 458 -1.65 -28.03 12.71
CA GLU A 458 -2.36 -27.64 13.95
C GLU A 458 -3.88 -27.69 13.83
N ARG A 459 -4.43 -27.57 12.62
CA ARG A 459 -5.83 -27.92 12.34
C ARG A 459 -6.18 -29.35 12.76
N LYS A 460 -5.20 -30.26 12.78
CA LYS A 460 -5.38 -31.67 13.17
C LYS A 460 -4.92 -31.95 14.61
N SER A 461 -3.82 -31.35 15.05
CA SER A 461 -3.23 -31.63 16.37
C SER A 461 -3.77 -30.78 17.51
N GLY A 462 -4.52 -29.71 17.21
CA GLY A 462 -4.95 -28.69 18.18
C GLY A 462 -4.15 -27.39 18.01
N TYR A 463 -4.80 -26.26 18.29
CA TYR A 463 -4.29 -24.89 18.06
C TYR A 463 -4.52 -23.95 19.27
N GLU A 464 -5.09 -24.47 20.36
CA GLU A 464 -5.46 -23.73 21.56
C GLU A 464 -4.26 -23.10 22.26
N HIS A 465 -3.06 -23.69 22.13
CA HIS A 465 -1.81 -23.16 22.68
C HIS A 465 -1.40 -21.82 22.05
N ARG A 466 -1.93 -21.49 20.87
CA ARG A 466 -1.69 -20.21 20.18
C ARG A 466 -2.77 -19.16 20.48
N ALA A 467 -3.77 -19.47 21.30
CA ALA A 467 -4.82 -18.52 21.65
C ALA A 467 -4.23 -17.27 22.34
N PRO A 468 -4.75 -16.07 22.04
CA PRO A 468 -4.32 -14.85 22.72
C PRO A 468 -4.49 -14.99 24.23
N LYS A 469 -3.42 -14.73 24.99
CA LYS A 469 -3.52 -14.70 26.46
C LYS A 469 -4.40 -13.51 26.85
N LYS A 470 -5.55 -13.77 27.47
CA LYS A 470 -6.39 -12.71 28.04
C LYS A 470 -5.54 -11.92 29.05
N ARG A 471 -5.39 -10.60 28.84
CA ARG A 471 -4.85 -9.72 29.88
C ARG A 471 -5.80 -9.79 31.08
N VAL A 472 -5.27 -10.10 32.26
CA VAL A 472 -6.02 -9.97 33.52
C VAL A 472 -6.12 -8.46 33.80
N THR A 473 -7.26 -7.87 33.52
CA THR A 473 -7.55 -6.48 33.90
C THR A 473 -7.81 -6.44 35.39
N VAL A 474 -6.88 -5.86 36.16
CA VAL A 474 -7.20 -5.36 37.51
C VAL A 474 -8.15 -4.19 37.31
N SER A 475 -9.34 -4.27 37.90
CA SER A 475 -10.38 -3.24 37.80
C SER A 475 -9.88 -1.90 38.33
N LYS A 476 -9.71 -0.93 37.42
CA LYS A 476 -9.84 0.50 37.73
C LYS A 476 -10.84 1.08 36.75
N GLU A 477 -11.84 1.75 37.31
CA GLU A 477 -12.89 2.47 36.61
C GLU A 477 -12.28 3.56 35.70
N GLU A 478 -12.98 3.80 34.59
CA GLU A 478 -12.82 4.91 33.63
C GLU A 478 -11.52 4.99 32.79
N ASN A 479 -11.58 4.40 31.58
CA ASN A 479 -11.26 5.11 30.33
C ASN A 479 -11.65 4.26 29.12
N VAL A 480 -12.55 4.79 28.29
CA VAL A 480 -12.95 4.21 27.00
C VAL A 480 -11.92 4.63 25.95
N PHE A 481 -10.91 3.81 25.73
CA PHE A 481 -9.97 3.93 24.61
C PHE A 481 -9.89 2.57 23.91
N ASN A 482 -10.59 2.42 22.78
CA ASN A 482 -10.51 1.22 21.96
C ASN A 482 -9.24 1.27 21.11
N GLN A 483 -8.21 0.63 21.64
CA GLN A 483 -6.88 0.50 21.06
C GLN A 483 -6.91 -0.47 19.87
N CYS A 484 -6.62 0.06 18.67
CA CYS A 484 -6.14 -0.72 17.54
C CYS A 484 -4.73 -1.23 17.90
N LEU A 485 -4.47 -2.54 17.75
CA LEU A 485 -3.18 -3.15 18.04
C LEU A 485 -2.18 -2.86 16.91
N LEU A 486 -1.60 -1.66 16.94
CA LEU A 486 -0.28 -1.37 16.40
C LEU A 486 0.49 -0.65 17.51
N ASN A 487 1.33 -1.40 18.21
CA ASN A 487 2.21 -0.82 19.23
C ASN A 487 3.48 -0.35 18.51
N ILE A 488 3.60 0.96 18.34
CA ILE A 488 4.81 1.67 17.94
C ILE A 488 5.62 1.88 19.21
N ASN A 489 6.76 1.20 19.33
CA ASN A 489 7.80 1.61 20.28
C ASN A 489 9.08 1.80 19.47
N MET A 490 9.41 3.05 19.19
CA MET A 490 10.77 3.48 18.90
C MET A 490 11.17 4.47 19.99
N PHE A 491 12.27 4.13 20.64
CA PHE A 491 13.15 4.91 21.52
C PHE A 491 12.58 5.44 22.85
N ASN A 492 13.16 4.94 23.94
CA ASN A 492 13.78 5.76 24.98
C ASN A 492 14.54 4.84 25.95
N ASP A 493 15.86 4.75 25.76
CA ASP A 493 16.80 4.46 26.83
C ASP A 493 17.24 5.82 27.41
N GLU A 494 17.04 6.01 28.71
CA GLU A 494 18.08 6.41 29.67
C GLU A 494 17.48 6.68 31.06
N GLU A 495 18.21 6.26 32.09
CA GLU A 495 17.81 6.18 33.50
C GLU A 495 17.99 7.51 34.29
N ASN A 496 16.97 7.82 35.11
CA ASN A 496 16.95 8.42 36.47
C ASN A 496 18.06 9.39 36.95
N THR A 497 17.67 10.60 37.42
CA THR A 497 17.63 11.04 38.86
C THR A 497 17.13 12.50 39.04
N PRO A 498 16.70 12.95 40.25
CA PRO A 498 15.63 13.96 40.43
C PRO A 498 16.02 15.35 40.99
N GLU A 499 15.08 16.29 40.77
CA GLU A 499 14.71 17.53 41.51
C GLU A 499 15.72 18.68 41.71
N GLN A 500 15.38 19.88 41.21
CA GLN A 500 15.30 21.14 41.99
C GLN A 500 14.71 22.34 41.19
N GLU A 501 14.13 23.29 41.93
CA GLU A 501 13.21 24.38 41.54
C GLU A 501 13.82 25.57 40.73
N GLU A 502 12.94 26.20 39.93
CA GLU A 502 12.93 27.49 39.19
C GLU A 502 14.10 28.52 39.33
N PRO A 503 14.46 29.25 38.25
CA PRO A 503 13.75 30.51 37.91
C PRO A 503 13.54 30.81 36.41
N VAL A 504 12.47 31.58 36.16
CA VAL A 504 12.05 32.17 34.88
C VAL A 504 13.15 33.04 34.26
N ILE A 505 13.56 32.72 33.03
CA ILE A 505 14.42 33.56 32.17
C ILE A 505 13.76 33.65 30.79
N GLU A 506 13.35 34.86 30.41
CA GLU A 506 12.91 35.19 29.05
C GLU A 506 14.08 35.02 28.06
N THR A 507 13.90 34.17 27.05
CA THR A 507 14.79 34.05 25.88
C THR A 507 13.98 33.72 24.61
N PRO A 508 14.52 34.03 23.42
CA PRO A 508 13.75 34.53 22.27
C PRO A 508 13.00 33.46 21.49
N ILE A 509 11.98 33.91 20.76
CA ILE A 509 11.26 33.16 19.73
C ILE A 509 12.28 32.62 18.72
N LEU A 510 12.50 31.30 18.74
CA LEU A 510 13.17 30.56 17.67
C LEU A 510 12.12 30.19 16.62
N GLU A 511 12.37 30.57 15.38
CA GLU A 511 11.60 30.14 14.22
C GLU A 511 11.65 28.61 14.09
N PRO A 512 10.56 27.96 13.65
CA PRO A 512 10.55 26.52 13.42
C PRO A 512 11.59 26.15 12.33
N PRO A 513 12.26 24.99 12.45
CA PRO A 513 13.23 24.54 11.48
C PRO A 513 12.59 24.34 10.10
N GLU A 514 13.29 24.77 9.05
CA GLU A 514 12.90 24.53 7.66
C GLU A 514 12.73 23.01 7.41
N PRO A 515 11.67 22.61 6.68
CA PRO A 515 11.49 21.22 6.29
C PRO A 515 12.68 20.74 5.41
N PRO A 516 13.06 19.45 5.51
CA PRO A 516 14.18 18.90 4.75
C PRO A 516 13.98 19.12 3.25
N GLN A 517 15.02 19.60 2.59
CA GLN A 517 15.02 19.84 1.15
C GLN A 517 14.83 18.50 0.41
N ILE A 518 13.74 18.42 -0.34
CA ILE A 518 13.39 17.30 -1.21
C ILE A 518 14.42 17.24 -2.33
N THR A 519 15.32 16.25 -2.26
CA THR A 519 16.20 15.90 -3.38
C THR A 519 15.35 15.34 -4.51
N LYS A 520 15.42 16.01 -5.67
CA LYS A 520 14.68 15.63 -6.87
C LYS A 520 15.18 14.28 -7.38
N THR A 521 14.31 13.28 -7.44
CA THR A 521 14.59 12.06 -8.19
C THR A 521 14.42 12.35 -9.69
N PRO A 522 15.42 12.08 -10.54
CA PRO A 522 15.27 12.26 -11.98
C PRO A 522 14.33 11.20 -12.56
N SER A 523 13.50 11.61 -13.53
CA SER A 523 12.65 10.73 -14.32
C SER A 523 13.48 9.95 -15.36
N PRO A 524 13.13 8.69 -15.67
CA PRO A 524 13.86 7.90 -16.65
C PRO A 524 13.70 8.52 -18.05
N LYS A 525 14.83 8.89 -18.67
CA LYS A 525 14.86 9.48 -20.01
C LYS A 525 14.45 8.43 -21.07
N LYS A 526 13.72 8.89 -22.09
CA LYS A 526 13.26 8.08 -23.25
C LYS A 526 14.43 7.41 -23.99
N ASN A 527 14.20 6.17 -24.42
CA ASN A 527 15.05 5.39 -25.32
C ASN A 527 15.65 6.24 -26.45
N VAL A 528 16.97 6.25 -26.55
CA VAL A 528 17.71 6.73 -27.71
C VAL A 528 18.51 5.54 -28.24
N ASP A 529 18.18 5.12 -29.45
CA ASP A 529 18.71 3.94 -30.13
C ASP A 529 20.22 4.11 -30.42
N TYR A 530 21.09 3.43 -29.67
CA TYR A 530 22.53 3.35 -29.93
C TYR A 530 23.05 1.91 -29.74
N ASN A 531 23.95 1.52 -30.65
CA ASN A 531 24.28 0.13 -30.95
C ASN A 531 25.57 -0.30 -30.22
N GLY A 532 25.45 -0.97 -29.08
CA GLY A 532 26.54 -1.59 -28.32
C GLY A 532 26.01 -2.35 -27.11
N ASN A 533 25.96 -3.69 -27.17
CA ASN A 533 25.46 -4.51 -26.06
C ASN A 533 26.60 -4.88 -25.11
N VAL A 534 26.59 -4.35 -23.88
CA VAL A 534 27.40 -4.86 -22.76
C VAL A 534 26.58 -5.93 -22.03
N VAL A 535 27.17 -7.09 -21.76
CA VAL A 535 26.54 -8.21 -21.05
C VAL A 535 27.22 -8.36 -19.70
N MET A 536 26.47 -8.20 -18.61
CA MET A 536 26.93 -8.42 -17.24
C MET A 536 26.44 -9.79 -16.75
N HIS A 537 27.30 -10.47 -16.00
CA HIS A 537 27.01 -11.72 -15.31
C HIS A 537 26.96 -11.47 -13.80
N ILE A 538 25.76 -11.47 -13.21
CA ILE A 538 25.61 -11.49 -11.75
C ILE A 538 26.08 -12.85 -11.23
N ARG A 539 27.01 -12.85 -10.28
CA ARG A 539 27.49 -14.06 -9.61
C ARG A 539 26.48 -14.47 -8.53
N THR A 540 26.22 -15.77 -8.45
CA THR A 540 25.30 -16.35 -7.46
C THR A 540 26.01 -16.95 -6.25
N GLU A 541 27.32 -17.13 -6.35
CA GLU A 541 28.20 -17.57 -5.27
C GLU A 541 28.90 -16.34 -4.68
N SER A 542 29.05 -16.29 -3.36
CA SER A 542 29.68 -15.14 -2.69
C SER A 542 31.14 -15.01 -3.15
N ILE A 543 31.66 -13.78 -3.14
CA ILE A 543 33.07 -13.49 -3.50
C ILE A 543 34.04 -14.37 -2.68
N ASP A 544 33.67 -14.72 -1.45
CA ASP A 544 34.46 -15.56 -0.54
C ASP A 544 34.56 -17.05 -0.95
N GLU A 545 33.65 -17.56 -1.80
CA GLU A 545 33.64 -18.97 -2.21
C GLU A 545 34.54 -19.26 -3.43
N THR A 546 35.11 -18.23 -4.06
CA THR A 546 35.96 -18.38 -5.26
C THR A 546 37.45 -18.63 -4.98
N VAL A 547 37.83 -18.93 -3.73
CA VAL A 547 39.21 -19.29 -3.38
C VAL A 547 39.28 -20.72 -2.82
N VAL A 548 39.45 -21.70 -3.72
CA VAL A 548 40.02 -23.02 -3.38
C VAL A 548 41.09 -23.40 -4.39
#